data_AF-S7ITM2-F1
#
_entry.id   AF-S7ITM2-F1
#
_cell.length_a   1.000
_cell.length_b   1.000
_cell.length_c   1.000
_cell.angle_alpha   90.00
_cell.angle_beta   90.00
_cell.angle_gamma   90.00
#
_symmetry.space_group_name_H-M   'P 1'
#
loop_
_entity.id
_entity.type
_entity.pdbx_description
1 polymer ?
#
loop_
_entity_poly.entity_id
_entity_poly.type
_entity_poly.pdbx_seq_one_letter_code
_entity_poly.pdbx_strand_id
1 'polypeptide(L)'
;MGKRVILAVAGAGKTYHICHNINPDKKNLILAFTHENIYNITKELTKSFGSIPAKTTICTFHSFVYRLLIRPYEPTIFDVYGEQFKNTRGVSFAEIPKSFCTDGTRKWSNKNYHKVTDIAHFMTPSRQYYCGLMTDLLIRVNKKNKGCVKSFV
;
A
#
# COMPACT_ATOMS: atom_id res chain seq x y z
N MET A 1 17.70 4.32 -20.57
CA MET A 1 18.45 4.42 -19.29
C MET A 1 17.53 5.10 -18.26
N GLY A 2 17.09 4.42 -17.19
CA GLY A 2 16.00 4.97 -16.35
C GLY A 2 15.89 4.43 -14.92
N LYS A 3 16.86 3.62 -14.45
CA LYS A 3 16.90 3.08 -13.09
C LYS A 3 18.21 3.50 -12.44
N ARG A 4 18.14 4.03 -11.22
CA ARG A 4 19.30 4.47 -10.42
C ARG A 4 19.09 4.04 -8.97
N VAL A 5 20.12 3.51 -8.34
CA VAL A 5 20.17 3.24 -6.90
C VAL A 5 21.18 4.20 -6.29
N ILE A 6 20.81 4.86 -5.19
CA ILE A 6 21.68 5.77 -4.45
C ILE A 6 21.82 5.21 -3.03
N LEU A 7 23.02 4.76 -2.68
CA LEU A 7 23.35 4.33 -1.32
C LEU A 7 23.94 5.52 -0.56
N ALA A 8 23.44 5.76 0.65
CA ALA A 8 23.84 6.95 1.41
C ALA A 8 23.71 6.75 2.92
N VAL A 9 24.77 7.13 3.65
CA VAL A 9 24.84 7.09 5.11
C VAL A 9 23.89 8.10 5.77
N ALA A 10 23.70 8.00 7.09
CA ALA A 10 22.97 9.01 7.85
C ALA A 10 23.63 10.40 7.68
N GLY A 11 22.83 11.46 7.60
CA GLY A 11 23.35 12.82 7.40
C GLY A 11 23.85 13.16 5.98
N ALA A 12 23.94 12.21 5.05
CA ALA A 12 24.46 12.45 3.68
C ALA A 12 23.55 13.30 2.75
N GLY A 13 22.51 13.97 3.29
CA GLY A 13 21.66 14.85 2.48
C GLY A 13 20.71 14.13 1.50
N LYS A 14 20.31 12.87 1.77
CA LYS A 14 19.43 12.07 0.89
C LYS A 14 18.16 12.83 0.44
N THR A 15 17.42 13.39 1.39
CA THR A 15 16.18 14.12 1.12
C THR A 15 16.44 15.36 0.28
N TYR A 16 17.49 16.13 0.64
CA TYR A 16 17.92 17.30 -0.11
C TYR A 16 18.22 16.94 -1.57
N HIS A 17 19.04 15.91 -1.79
CA HIS A 17 19.42 15.46 -3.13
C HIS A 17 18.21 15.03 -3.97
N ILE A 18 17.24 14.32 -3.39
CA ILE A 18 16.03 13.93 -4.13
C ILE A 18 15.20 15.17 -4.51
N CYS A 19 14.98 16.09 -3.58
CA CYS A 19 14.12 17.25 -3.80
C CYS A 19 14.69 18.22 -4.84
N HIS A 20 16.01 18.44 -4.84
CA HIS A 20 16.67 19.38 -5.76
C HIS A 20 16.89 18.82 -7.17
N ASN A 21 16.73 17.52 -7.37
CA ASN A 21 16.88 16.86 -8.68
C ASN A 21 15.53 16.55 -9.36
N ILE A 22 14.42 16.98 -8.74
CA ILE A 22 13.08 16.80 -9.33
C ILE A 22 12.87 17.82 -10.45
N ASN A 23 12.32 17.35 -11.57
CA ASN A 23 11.88 18.20 -12.66
C ASN A 23 10.38 18.55 -12.45
N PRO A 24 10.04 19.82 -12.15
CA PRO A 24 8.66 20.22 -11.84
C PRO A 24 7.70 20.12 -13.04
N ASP A 25 8.21 20.14 -14.27
CA ASP A 25 7.40 20.07 -15.50
C ASP A 25 6.98 18.64 -15.86
N LYS A 26 7.61 17.64 -15.25
CA LYS A 26 7.31 16.21 -15.43
C LYS A 26 6.44 15.68 -14.30
N LYS A 27 5.78 14.54 -14.53
CA LYS A 27 5.05 13.80 -13.48
C LYS A 27 6.07 13.14 -12.54
N ASN A 28 6.02 13.49 -11.25
CA ASN A 28 6.89 12.92 -10.23
C ASN A 28 6.04 12.17 -9.18
N LEU A 29 6.49 10.99 -8.79
CA LEU A 29 5.91 10.23 -7.67
C LEU A 29 7.01 9.96 -6.65
N ILE A 30 6.84 10.47 -5.43
CA ILE A 30 7.73 10.21 -4.31
C ILE A 30 7.01 9.34 -3.29
N LEU A 31 7.60 8.20 -2.99
CA LEU A 31 7.10 7.25 -2.00
C LEU A 31 8.05 7.23 -0.79
N ALA A 32 7.48 7.27 0.41
CA ALA A 32 8.21 7.02 1.65
C ALA A 32 7.43 6.10 2.59
N PHE A 33 8.09 5.57 3.63
CA PHE A 33 7.45 4.62 4.54
C PHE A 33 6.75 5.26 5.74
N THR A 34 7.27 6.39 6.24
CA THR A 34 6.76 7.04 7.46
C THR A 34 6.16 8.41 7.15
N HIS A 35 5.23 8.88 7.99
CA HIS A 35 4.66 10.22 7.87
C HIS A 35 5.72 11.31 8.10
N GLU A 36 6.69 11.07 8.99
CA GLU A 36 7.80 11.99 9.22
C GLU A 36 8.66 12.18 7.96
N ASN A 37 8.94 11.10 7.22
CA ASN A 37 9.66 11.21 5.95
C ASN A 37 8.86 12.04 4.93
N ILE A 38 7.54 11.84 4.84
CA ILE A 38 6.66 12.62 3.95
C ILE A 38 6.67 14.11 4.34
N TYR A 39 6.60 14.40 5.64
CA TYR A 39 6.66 15.77 6.14
C TYR A 39 8.00 16.43 5.78
N ASN A 40 9.13 15.76 6.03
CA ASN A 40 10.46 16.27 5.71
C ASN A 40 10.64 16.52 4.21
N ILE A 41 10.18 15.61 3.35
CA ILE A 41 10.20 15.79 1.89
C ILE A 41 9.34 16.98 1.47
N THR A 42 8.12 17.08 2.02
CA THR A 42 7.20 18.19 1.72
C THR A 42 7.78 19.54 2.10
N LYS A 43 8.39 19.62 3.29
CA LYS A 43 9.06 20.81 3.79
C LYS A 43 10.21 21.23 2.88
N GLU A 44 11.06 20.28 2.47
CA GLU A 44 12.19 20.56 1.59
C GLU A 44 11.74 20.99 0.20
N LEU A 45 10.75 20.34 -0.40
CA LEU A 45 10.18 20.75 -1.69
C LEU A 45 9.56 22.13 -1.64
N THR A 46 8.80 22.44 -0.59
CA THR A 46 8.21 23.77 -0.39
C THR A 46 9.31 24.83 -0.23
N LYS A 47 10.41 24.50 0.45
CA LYS A 47 11.57 25.40 0.58
C LYS A 47 12.26 25.64 -0.77
N SER A 48 12.43 24.61 -1.60
CA SER A 48 13.12 24.71 -2.89
C SER A 48 12.28 25.38 -3.99
N PHE A 49 10.97 25.15 -4.01
CA PHE A 49 10.07 25.57 -5.10
C PHE A 49 8.99 26.57 -4.67
N GLY A 50 8.97 27.01 -3.41
CA GLY A 50 7.92 27.85 -2.82
C GLY A 50 6.62 27.11 -2.50
N SER A 51 6.35 26.00 -3.18
CA SER A 51 5.21 25.09 -2.97
C SER A 51 5.54 23.70 -3.50
N ILE A 52 4.69 22.71 -3.26
CA ILE A 52 4.83 21.41 -3.93
C ILE A 52 4.52 21.61 -5.42
N PRO A 53 5.43 21.23 -6.35
CA PRO A 53 5.15 21.36 -7.78
C PRO A 53 3.87 20.63 -8.18
N ALA A 54 3.04 21.25 -9.02
CA ALA A 54 1.68 20.75 -9.33
C ALA A 54 1.65 19.31 -9.92
N LYS A 55 2.71 18.88 -10.59
CA LYS A 55 2.83 17.53 -11.18
C LYS A 55 3.56 16.53 -10.27
N THR A 56 3.75 16.86 -9.00
CA THR A 56 4.44 16.03 -8.01
C THR A 56 3.47 15.49 -6.97
N THR A 57 3.42 14.16 -6.85
CA THR A 57 2.65 13.47 -5.80
C THR A 57 3.61 12.88 -4.76
N ILE A 58 3.33 13.14 -3.48
CA ILE A 58 4.10 12.64 -2.34
C ILE A 58 3.13 11.86 -1.45
N CYS A 59 3.40 10.58 -1.20
CA CYS A 59 2.54 9.80 -0.30
C CYS A 59 3.29 8.62 0.32
N THR A 60 2.72 8.06 1.39
CA THR A 60 3.28 6.85 1.96
C THR A 60 3.07 5.66 1.03
N PHE A 61 3.98 4.68 1.05
CA PHE A 61 3.86 3.46 0.25
C PHE A 61 2.49 2.78 0.44
N HIS A 62 2.03 2.68 1.69
CA HIS A 62 0.73 2.08 2.01
C HIS A 62 -0.45 2.88 1.43
N SER A 63 -0.37 4.22 1.46
CA SER A 63 -1.38 5.07 0.83
C SER A 63 -1.38 4.91 -0.69
N PHE A 64 -0.21 4.80 -1.31
CA PHE A 64 -0.07 4.52 -2.73
C PHE A 64 -0.75 3.20 -3.11
N VAL A 65 -0.41 2.11 -2.43
CA VAL A 65 -0.98 0.78 -2.67
C VAL A 65 -2.51 0.82 -2.54
N TYR A 66 -3.01 1.37 -1.44
CA TYR A 66 -4.44 1.39 -1.20
C TYR A 66 -5.20 2.30 -2.17
N ARG A 67 -4.78 3.57 -2.32
CA ARG A 67 -5.53 4.57 -3.10
C ARG A 67 -5.44 4.35 -4.61
N LEU A 68 -4.31 3.84 -5.10
CA LEU A 68 -4.07 3.73 -6.54
C LEU A 68 -4.15 2.30 -7.08
N LEU A 69 -3.93 1.28 -6.25
CA LEU A 69 -3.92 -0.12 -6.72
C LEU A 69 -5.08 -0.96 -6.20
N ILE A 70 -5.61 -0.67 -5.00
CA ILE A 70 -6.74 -1.42 -4.44
C ILE A 70 -8.06 -0.71 -4.73
N ARG A 71 -8.20 0.54 -4.28
CA ARG A 71 -9.47 1.28 -4.31
C ARG A 71 -10.13 1.37 -5.68
N PRO A 72 -9.43 1.72 -6.77
CA PRO A 72 -10.05 1.82 -8.08
C PRO A 72 -10.51 0.46 -8.64
N TYR A 73 -10.00 -0.64 -8.09
CA TYR A 73 -10.18 -1.99 -8.62
C TYR A 73 -10.88 -2.92 -7.62
N GLU A 74 -11.46 -2.39 -6.54
CA GLU A 74 -12.18 -3.22 -5.56
C GLU A 74 -13.26 -4.10 -6.21
N PRO A 75 -14.09 -3.63 -7.15
CA PRO A 75 -15.07 -4.49 -7.80
C PRO A 75 -14.44 -5.72 -8.47
N THR A 76 -13.36 -5.52 -9.23
CA THR A 76 -12.60 -6.61 -9.88
C THR A 76 -11.95 -7.52 -8.85
N ILE A 77 -11.39 -6.97 -7.78
CA ILE A 77 -10.79 -7.76 -6.71
C ILE A 77 -11.85 -8.67 -6.05
N PHE A 78 -13.05 -8.16 -5.76
CA PHE A 78 -14.13 -8.95 -5.20
C PHE A 78 -14.61 -10.06 -6.16
N ASP A 79 -14.76 -9.73 -7.45
CA ASP A 79 -15.12 -10.68 -8.51
C ASP A 79 -14.13 -11.86 -8.61
N VAL A 80 -12.82 -11.59 -8.53
CA VAL A 80 -11.75 -12.62 -8.51
C VAL A 80 -11.85 -13.57 -7.32
N TYR A 81 -12.54 -13.17 -6.27
CA TYR A 81 -12.84 -14.01 -5.10
C TYR A 81 -14.25 -14.58 -5.11
N GLY A 82 -15.03 -14.35 -6.18
CA GLY A 82 -16.40 -14.84 -6.31
C GLY A 82 -17.38 -14.14 -5.37
N GLU A 83 -17.04 -12.95 -4.90
CA GLU A 83 -17.81 -12.21 -3.90
C GLU A 83 -18.47 -10.97 -4.50
N GLN A 84 -19.68 -10.65 -4.06
CA GLN A 84 -20.36 -9.42 -4.45
C GLN A 84 -19.63 -8.22 -3.83
N PHE A 85 -19.36 -7.19 -4.65
CA PHE A 85 -18.67 -5.99 -4.19
C PHE A 85 -19.43 -5.31 -3.05
N LYS A 86 -18.69 -4.94 -2.00
CA LYS A 86 -19.21 -4.21 -0.84
C LYS A 86 -18.29 -3.04 -0.54
N ASN A 87 -18.87 -1.88 -0.23
CA ASN A 87 -18.10 -0.70 0.15
C ASN A 87 -17.14 -1.00 1.31
N THR A 88 -15.86 -0.75 1.11
CA THR A 88 -14.83 -0.88 2.15
C THR A 88 -14.61 0.46 2.86
N ARG A 89 -14.05 0.45 4.06
CA ARG A 89 -13.96 1.60 4.98
C ARG A 89 -12.55 2.12 5.22
N GLY A 90 -11.53 1.65 4.51
CA GLY A 90 -10.17 2.10 4.79
C GLY A 90 -9.11 1.03 4.78
N VAL A 91 -8.02 1.40 5.44
CA VAL A 91 -6.93 0.53 5.86
C VAL A 91 -6.92 0.50 7.39
N SER A 92 -6.61 -0.65 7.97
CA SER A 92 -6.43 -0.83 9.40
C SER A 92 -5.04 -1.39 9.70
N PHE A 93 -4.47 -0.95 10.82
CA PHE A 93 -3.23 -1.49 11.38
C PHE A 93 -3.49 -2.56 12.47
N ALA A 94 -4.75 -3.00 12.60
CA ALA A 94 -5.10 -4.07 13.53
C ALA A 94 -4.32 -5.36 13.25
N GLU A 95 -4.12 -6.16 14.30
CA GLU A 95 -3.49 -7.46 14.16
C GLU A 95 -4.32 -8.41 13.28
N ILE A 96 -3.63 -9.15 12.43
CA ILE A 96 -4.24 -10.16 11.57
C ILE A 96 -4.55 -11.38 12.45
N PRO A 97 -5.81 -11.87 12.47
CA PRO A 97 -6.17 -13.05 13.24
C PRO A 97 -5.27 -14.24 12.89
N LYS A 98 -4.69 -14.89 13.91
CA LYS A 98 -3.99 -16.17 13.73
C LYS A 98 -5.01 -17.28 13.54
N SER A 99 -4.66 -18.35 12.83
CA SER A 99 -5.56 -19.49 12.59
C SER A 99 -5.99 -20.24 13.86
N PHE A 100 -5.24 -20.05 14.95
CA PHE A 100 -5.53 -20.62 16.25
C PHE A 100 -5.27 -19.61 17.36
N CYS A 101 -5.98 -19.83 18.47
CA CYS A 101 -5.72 -19.17 19.74
C CYS A 101 -5.07 -20.18 20.69
N THR A 102 -4.32 -19.67 21.67
CA THR A 102 -3.72 -20.48 22.73
C THR A 102 -3.69 -19.71 24.04
N ASP A 103 -3.85 -20.42 25.14
CA ASP A 103 -3.63 -19.93 26.51
C ASP A 103 -2.27 -20.39 27.09
N GLY A 104 -1.42 -20.99 26.25
CA GLY A 104 -0.15 -21.63 26.64
C GLY A 104 -0.26 -23.13 26.94
N THR A 105 -1.46 -23.65 27.19
CA THR A 105 -1.70 -25.07 27.51
C THR A 105 -2.59 -25.78 26.50
N ARG A 106 -3.59 -25.07 25.97
CA ARG A 106 -4.57 -25.57 25.00
C ARG A 106 -4.51 -24.70 23.74
N LYS A 107 -4.83 -25.33 22.61
CA LYS A 107 -4.89 -24.69 21.29
C LYS A 107 -6.25 -24.96 20.69
N TRP A 108 -6.92 -23.92 20.22
CA TRP A 108 -8.23 -24.03 19.57
C TRP A 108 -8.29 -23.17 18.31
N SER A 109 -9.19 -23.52 17.39
CA SER A 109 -9.38 -22.78 16.14
C SER A 109 -9.89 -21.37 16.42
N ASN A 110 -9.30 -20.39 15.76
CA ASN A 110 -9.76 -19.01 15.86
C ASN A 110 -10.94 -18.78 14.91
N LYS A 111 -12.12 -18.48 15.45
CA LYS A 111 -13.33 -18.22 14.64
C LYS A 111 -13.23 -16.95 13.80
N ASN A 112 -12.35 -16.02 14.18
CA ASN A 112 -12.12 -14.77 13.44
C ASN A 112 -11.09 -14.93 12.31
N TYR A 113 -10.49 -16.11 12.16
CA TYR A 113 -9.56 -16.38 11.06
C TYR A 113 -10.31 -16.78 9.79
N HIS A 114 -10.07 -16.04 8.72
CA HIS A 114 -10.50 -16.39 7.37
C HIS A 114 -9.32 -16.97 6.60
N LYS A 115 -9.56 -17.99 5.78
CA LYS A 115 -8.53 -18.58 4.90
C LYS A 115 -8.19 -17.60 3.78
N VAL A 116 -6.94 -17.60 3.33
CA VAL A 116 -6.42 -16.73 2.25
C VAL A 116 -7.19 -16.83 0.91
N THR A 117 -7.94 -17.93 0.71
CA THR A 117 -8.82 -18.13 -0.44
C THR A 117 -10.05 -17.23 -0.43
N ASP A 118 -10.44 -16.70 0.74
CA ASP A 118 -11.57 -15.81 0.99
C ASP A 118 -11.08 -14.34 1.05
N ILE A 119 -11.83 -13.43 0.46
CA ILE A 119 -11.55 -11.98 0.48
C ILE A 119 -11.53 -11.44 1.92
N ALA A 120 -12.32 -12.02 2.83
CA ALA A 120 -12.39 -11.63 4.23
C ALA A 120 -11.05 -11.84 4.97
N HIS A 121 -10.15 -12.68 4.45
CA HIS A 121 -8.78 -12.79 4.99
C HIS A 121 -8.02 -11.47 4.97
N PHE A 122 -8.28 -10.63 3.98
CA PHE A 122 -7.54 -9.38 3.75
C PHE A 122 -8.19 -8.18 4.45
N MET A 123 -9.32 -8.37 5.13
CA MET A 123 -10.11 -7.30 5.73
C MET A 123 -10.52 -7.60 7.16
N THR A 124 -10.59 -6.55 7.96
CA THR A 124 -11.22 -6.60 9.28
C THR A 124 -12.74 -6.84 9.14
N PRO A 125 -13.43 -7.25 10.22
CA PRO A 125 -14.90 -7.26 10.26
C PRO A 125 -15.50 -5.88 9.96
N SER A 126 -14.74 -4.82 10.20
CA SER A 126 -15.11 -3.46 9.84
C SER A 126 -14.95 -3.15 8.34
N ARG A 127 -14.64 -4.11 7.46
CA ARG A 127 -14.38 -3.89 6.02
C ARG A 127 -13.24 -2.91 5.76
N GLN A 128 -12.20 -2.93 6.60
CA GLN A 128 -10.96 -2.17 6.36
C GLN A 128 -9.87 -3.16 5.98
N TYR A 129 -9.06 -2.86 4.96
CA TYR A 129 -7.96 -3.75 4.59
C TYR A 129 -6.89 -3.79 5.66
N TYR A 130 -6.38 -4.98 5.97
CA TYR A 130 -5.19 -5.09 6.80
C TYR A 130 -4.00 -4.52 6.06
N CYS A 131 -3.36 -3.51 6.64
CA CYS A 131 -2.23 -2.80 6.03
C CYS A 131 -1.12 -3.77 5.60
N GLY A 132 -0.81 -4.76 6.44
CA GLY A 132 0.20 -5.78 6.19
C GLY A 132 -0.14 -6.81 5.11
N LEU A 133 -1.41 -6.90 4.69
CA LEU A 133 -1.85 -7.88 3.68
C LEU A 133 -2.18 -7.27 2.32
N MET A 134 -2.16 -5.94 2.19
CA MET A 134 -2.54 -5.25 0.95
C MET A 134 -1.69 -5.67 -0.27
N THR A 135 -0.37 -5.79 -0.09
CA THR A 135 0.52 -6.22 -1.18
C THR A 135 0.30 -7.70 -1.53
N ASP A 136 0.06 -8.55 -0.53
CA ASP A 136 -0.22 -9.98 -0.74
C ASP A 136 -1.55 -10.17 -1.50
N LEU A 137 -2.58 -9.38 -1.18
CA LEU A 137 -3.84 -9.33 -1.93
C LEU A 137 -3.59 -9.06 -3.42
N LEU A 138 -2.85 -8.01 -3.75
CA LEU A 138 -2.56 -7.63 -5.14
C LEU A 138 -1.79 -8.72 -5.89
N ILE A 139 -0.79 -9.33 -5.25
CA ILE A 139 -0.03 -10.44 -5.84
C ILE A 139 -0.96 -11.62 -6.15
N ARG A 140 -1.89 -11.94 -5.24
CA ARG A 140 -2.82 -13.06 -5.40
C ARG A 140 -3.89 -12.79 -6.44
N VAL A 141 -4.45 -11.58 -6.47
CA VAL A 141 -5.38 -11.13 -7.51
C VAL A 141 -4.72 -11.26 -8.87
N ASN A 142 -3.48 -10.79 -9.03
CA ASN A 142 -2.74 -10.92 -10.28
C ASN A 142 -2.51 -12.41 -10.67
N LYS A 143 -2.14 -13.27 -9.71
CA LYS A 143 -1.99 -14.71 -9.96
C LYS A 143 -3.30 -15.39 -10.38
N LYS A 144 -4.42 -15.08 -9.72
CA LYS A 144 -5.75 -15.59 -10.07
C LYS A 144 -6.21 -15.05 -11.44
N ASN A 145 -5.98 -13.77 -11.73
CA ASN A 145 -6.29 -13.14 -13.01
C ASN A 145 -5.43 -13.62 -14.18
N LYS A 146 -4.20 -14.07 -13.96
CA LYS A 146 -3.41 -14.69 -15.05
C LYS A 146 -4.05 -15.98 -15.60
N GLY A 147 -4.96 -16.61 -14.85
CA GLY A 147 -5.82 -17.69 -15.37
C GLY A 147 -7.07 -17.21 -16.10
N CYS A 148 -7.45 -15.94 -15.95
CA CYS A 148 -8.66 -15.32 -16.47
C CYS A 148 -8.29 -13.98 -17.13
N VAL A 149 -7.79 -14.03 -18.37
CA VAL A 149 -7.15 -12.91 -19.07
C VAL A 149 -7.95 -11.61 -18.99
N LYS A 150 -7.39 -10.60 -18.29
CA LYS A 150 -7.15 -9.22 -18.77
C LYS A 150 -6.30 -8.46 -17.75
N SER A 151 -5.17 -7.95 -18.24
CA SER A 151 -4.10 -7.33 -17.47
C SER A 151 -4.54 -6.04 -16.76
N PHE A 152 -4.07 -5.86 -15.52
CA PHE A 152 -3.89 -4.53 -14.93
C PHE A 152 -2.71 -3.86 -15.64
N VAL A 153 -2.99 -3.10 -16.71
CA VAL A 153 -2.12 -2.05 -17.26
C VAL A 153 -2.99 -0.90 -17.74
#